data_AF-A0AAV0R1B1-F1
#
_entry.id   AF-A0AAV0R1B1-F1
#
_cell.length_a   1.000
_cell.length_b   1.000
_cell.length_c   1.000
_cell.angle_alpha   90.00
_cell.angle_beta   90.00
_cell.angle_gamma   90.00
#
_symmetry.space_group_name_H-M   'P 1'
#
loop_
_entity.id
_entity.type
_entity.pdbx_description
1 polymer ?
#
loop_
_entity_poly.entity_id
_entity_poly.type
_entity_poly.pdbx_seq_one_letter_code
_entity_poly.pdbx_strand_id
1 'polypeptide(L)'
;MNALPEDCLSLILCFTSPQDACRSSAVSPEFHSVAQSDTVWQNFLPSDYRRIIADSVPALQFSSKKELYRKLCDSVLVDGGRKRLKLEKLSGKKCYELSARDLSITWSSESMYWTWTPLPESRFSEVAVLRTMSWLEIQDKINTQMLTPNTKYGAYLVLKLSNRAFGLDLMPSEVSVQVGNKEQCQNTAYLRRQKNSHVEFMETLMYGHRTEEVEGHHMKGGLIVHGIEIRPKH
;
A
#
# COMPACT_ATOMS: atom_id res chain seq x y z
N MET A 1 -0.71 -40.11 28.13
CA MET A 1 -0.89 -39.51 26.79
C MET A 1 0.41 -38.79 26.48
N ASN A 2 1.18 -39.25 25.49
CA ASN A 2 2.51 -38.71 25.21
C ASN A 2 2.37 -37.32 24.60
N ALA A 3 2.48 -36.28 25.42
CA ALA A 3 2.46 -34.90 24.95
C ALA A 3 3.66 -34.68 24.00
N LEU A 4 3.40 -34.05 22.86
CA LEU A 4 4.47 -33.60 21.96
C LEU A 4 5.36 -32.60 22.73
N PRO A 5 6.70 -32.68 22.59
CA PRO A 5 7.59 -31.69 23.18
C PRO A 5 7.26 -30.27 22.73
N GLU A 6 7.50 -29.28 23.59
CA GLU A 6 7.22 -27.87 23.31
C GLU A 6 7.94 -27.37 22.05
N ASP A 7 9.15 -27.85 21.81
CA ASP A 7 9.94 -27.54 20.61
C ASP A 7 9.28 -28.04 19.33
N CYS A 8 8.65 -29.23 19.37
CA CYS A 8 7.91 -29.77 18.23
C CYS A 8 6.66 -28.94 17.94
N LEU A 9 5.92 -28.55 18.98
CA LEU A 9 4.76 -27.66 18.84
C LEU A 9 5.17 -26.29 18.29
N SER A 10 6.29 -25.74 18.77
CA SER A 10 6.84 -24.47 18.30
C SER A 10 7.15 -24.55 16.82
N LEU A 11 7.87 -25.60 16.39
CA LEU A 11 8.23 -25.81 15.00
C LEU A 11 6.98 -25.91 14.11
N ILE A 12 5.98 -26.69 14.51
CA ILE A 12 4.71 -26.82 13.78
C ILE A 12 4.08 -25.44 13.62
N LEU A 13 3.91 -24.68 14.71
CA LEU A 13 3.25 -23.38 14.67
C LEU A 13 4.02 -22.35 13.85
N CYS A 14 5.36 -22.39 13.83
CA CYS A 14 6.19 -21.51 12.98
C CYS A 14 5.88 -21.66 11.48
N PHE A 15 5.39 -22.82 11.03
CA PHE A 15 5.04 -23.08 9.63
C PHE A 15 3.55 -22.89 9.32
N THR A 16 2.76 -22.43 10.29
CA THR A 16 1.34 -22.10 10.10
C THR A 16 1.14 -20.62 9.77
N SER A 17 -0.11 -20.20 9.53
CA SER A 17 -0.42 -18.77 9.47
C SER A 17 -0.50 -18.16 10.88
N PRO A 18 -0.32 -16.84 11.02
CA PRO A 18 -0.55 -16.13 12.29
C PRO A 18 -1.96 -16.38 12.87
N GLN A 19 -2.95 -16.55 11.98
CA GLN A 19 -4.32 -16.88 12.38
C GLN A 19 -4.41 -18.30 12.97
N ASP A 20 -3.79 -19.28 12.33
CA ASP A 20 -3.81 -20.67 12.79
C ASP A 20 -3.07 -20.82 14.11
N ALA A 21 -1.92 -20.17 14.28
CA ALA A 21 -1.23 -20.13 15.56
C ALA A 21 -2.12 -19.55 16.67
N CYS A 22 -2.88 -18.48 16.40
CA CYS A 22 -3.84 -17.96 17.36
C CYS A 22 -4.95 -18.96 17.69
N ARG A 23 -5.50 -19.67 16.69
CA ARG A 23 -6.54 -20.69 16.89
C ARG A 23 -6.04 -21.89 17.69
N SER A 24 -4.81 -22.32 17.44
CA SER A 24 -4.18 -23.43 18.17
C SER A 24 -4.07 -23.16 19.66
N SER A 25 -4.02 -21.90 20.09
CA SER A 25 -3.97 -21.55 21.52
C SER A 25 -5.17 -22.06 22.34
N ALA A 26 -6.30 -22.39 21.71
CA ALA A 26 -7.47 -22.93 22.37
C ALA A 26 -7.46 -24.47 22.53
N VAL A 27 -6.46 -25.16 21.97
CA VAL A 27 -6.41 -26.63 21.94
C VAL A 27 -5.99 -27.22 23.29
N SER A 28 -4.93 -26.66 23.90
CA SER A 28 -4.41 -27.09 25.21
C SER A 28 -3.57 -25.99 25.87
N PRO A 29 -3.26 -26.08 27.18
CA PRO A 29 -2.37 -25.14 27.86
C PRO A 29 -0.97 -25.05 27.24
N GLU A 30 -0.44 -26.17 26.76
CA GLU A 30 0.87 -26.23 26.08
C GLU A 30 0.82 -25.47 24.76
N PHE A 31 -0.21 -25.72 23.94
CA PHE A 31 -0.43 -24.96 22.71
C PHE A 31 -0.65 -23.47 22.99
N HIS A 32 -1.35 -23.13 24.07
CA HIS A 32 -1.52 -21.75 24.48
C HIS A 32 -0.17 -21.09 24.77
N SER A 33 0.69 -21.70 25.58
CA SER A 33 2.03 -21.18 25.89
C SER A 33 2.85 -20.95 24.61
N VAL A 34 2.93 -21.97 23.77
CA VAL A 34 3.73 -21.94 22.53
C VAL A 34 3.20 -20.89 21.55
N ALA A 35 1.88 -20.82 21.37
CA ALA A 35 1.24 -19.87 20.45
C ALA A 35 1.39 -18.39 20.88
N GLN A 36 1.79 -18.11 22.12
CA GLN A 36 2.09 -16.76 22.61
C GLN A 36 3.60 -16.46 22.58
N SER A 37 4.45 -17.45 22.29
CA SER A 37 5.91 -17.32 22.39
C SER A 37 6.52 -16.46 21.30
N ASP A 38 7.54 -15.69 21.67
CA ASP A 38 8.31 -14.86 20.74
C ASP A 38 9.12 -15.69 19.71
N THR A 39 9.33 -16.97 19.96
CA THR A 39 9.95 -17.89 19.00
C THR A 39 9.04 -18.10 17.80
N VAL A 40 7.75 -18.37 18.04
CA VAL A 40 6.75 -18.53 16.97
C VAL A 40 6.51 -17.21 16.24
N TRP A 41 6.26 -16.12 16.99
CA TRP A 41 5.94 -14.83 16.39
C TRP A 41 7.09 -14.18 15.62
N GLN A 42 8.34 -14.58 15.87
CA GLN A 42 9.46 -14.16 15.04
C GLN A 42 9.34 -14.61 13.58
N ASN A 43 8.76 -15.78 13.33
CA ASN A 43 8.60 -16.32 11.96
C ASN A 43 7.47 -15.63 11.18
N PHE A 44 6.53 -15.00 11.88
CA PHE A 44 5.44 -14.24 11.27
C PHE A 44 5.81 -12.79 10.98
N LEU A 45 6.84 -12.26 11.63
CA LEU A 45 7.32 -10.91 11.37
C LEU A 45 8.08 -10.86 10.04
N PRO A 46 8.00 -9.73 9.30
CA PRO A 46 8.83 -9.54 8.13
C PRO A 46 10.32 -9.64 8.46
N SER A 47 11.15 -10.21 7.58
CA SER A 47 12.59 -10.39 7.83
C SER A 47 13.34 -9.08 8.17
N ASP A 48 12.83 -7.95 7.68
CA ASP A 48 13.32 -6.59 7.88
C ASP A 48 12.58 -5.82 8.99
N TYR A 49 11.82 -6.50 9.87
CA TYR A 49 11.04 -5.85 10.95
C TYR A 49 11.88 -4.91 11.83
N ARG A 50 13.17 -5.19 12.03
CA ARG A 50 14.08 -4.32 12.79
C ARG A 50 14.29 -2.95 12.13
N ARG A 51 14.39 -2.92 10.80
CA ARG A 51 14.49 -1.67 10.02
C ARG A 51 13.17 -0.92 10.10
N ILE A 52 12.05 -1.62 9.96
CA ILE A 52 10.70 -1.05 10.11
C ILE A 52 10.54 -0.37 11.48
N ILE A 53 11.00 -1.01 12.55
CA ILE A 53 10.97 -0.41 13.91
C ILE A 53 11.83 0.85 13.96
N ALA A 54 13.07 0.80 13.45
CA ALA A 54 13.98 1.94 13.46
C ALA A 54 13.42 3.14 12.67
N ASP A 55 12.75 2.86 11.55
CA ASP A 55 12.19 3.89 10.66
C ASP A 55 10.78 4.35 11.08
N SER A 56 10.19 3.72 12.11
CA SER A 56 8.81 3.98 12.54
C SER A 56 8.63 5.33 13.23
N VAL A 57 7.56 6.03 12.89
CA VAL A 57 7.19 7.32 13.49
C VAL A 57 5.69 7.31 13.84
N PRO A 58 5.29 7.52 15.10
CA PRO A 58 6.15 7.57 16.29
C PRO A 58 6.80 6.20 16.57
N ALA A 59 7.83 6.21 17.42
CA ALA A 59 8.55 4.99 17.78
C ALA A 59 7.59 3.91 18.32
N LEU A 60 7.68 2.71 17.77
CA LEU A 60 6.88 1.56 18.21
C LEU A 60 7.35 1.06 19.59
N GLN A 61 6.46 1.12 20.57
CA GLN A 61 6.63 0.45 21.86
C GLN A 61 5.91 -0.90 21.82
N PHE A 62 6.51 -2.00 22.27
CA PHE A 62 5.84 -3.30 22.33
C PHE A 62 6.52 -4.19 23.38
N SER A 63 5.74 -5.10 23.97
CA SER A 63 6.18 -6.02 25.03
C SER A 63 6.49 -7.44 24.51
N SER A 64 6.02 -7.78 23.31
CA SER A 64 6.21 -9.07 22.65
C SER A 64 6.20 -8.93 21.12
N LYS A 65 6.72 -9.92 20.41
CA LYS A 65 6.68 -9.97 18.93
C LYS A 65 5.25 -10.15 18.41
N LYS A 66 4.38 -10.78 19.18
CA LYS A 66 2.95 -10.83 18.91
C LYS A 66 2.31 -9.44 18.93
N GLU A 67 2.62 -8.66 19.96
CA GLU A 67 2.14 -7.28 20.04
C GLU A 67 2.69 -6.44 18.88
N LEU A 68 3.98 -6.59 18.56
CA LEU A 68 4.58 -5.93 17.40
C LEU A 68 3.84 -6.29 16.11
N TYR A 69 3.58 -7.57 15.84
CA TYR A 69 2.83 -7.99 14.65
C TYR A 69 1.46 -7.32 14.59
N ARG A 70 0.72 -7.29 15.71
CA ARG A 70 -0.57 -6.62 15.80
C ARG A 70 -0.47 -5.12 15.47
N LYS A 71 0.54 -4.42 15.99
CA LYS A 71 0.77 -3.01 15.68
C LYS A 71 1.07 -2.79 14.19
N LEU A 72 1.86 -3.67 13.58
CA LEU A 72 2.12 -3.60 12.15
C LEU A 72 0.85 -3.89 11.30
N CYS A 73 -0.12 -4.63 11.82
CA CYS A 73 -1.44 -4.79 11.19
C CYS A 73 -2.34 -3.55 11.30
N ASP A 74 -2.16 -2.72 12.32
CA ASP A 74 -2.91 -1.46 12.52
C ASP A 74 -2.34 -0.29 11.69
N SER A 75 -1.29 -0.58 10.91
CA SER A 75 -0.48 0.32 10.10
C SER A 75 0.44 1.25 10.89
N VAL A 76 1.62 1.48 10.34
CA VAL A 76 2.69 2.30 10.93
C VAL A 76 3.24 3.23 9.87
N LEU A 77 3.50 4.48 10.24
CA LEU A 77 4.20 5.42 9.38
C LEU A 77 5.70 5.16 9.46
N VAL A 78 6.36 5.15 8.31
CA VAL A 78 7.80 4.93 8.15
C VAL A 78 8.37 5.98 7.20
N ASP A 79 9.69 6.03 7.07
CA ASP A 79 10.41 6.96 6.19
C ASP A 79 10.01 8.43 6.43
N GLY A 80 10.14 8.86 7.69
CA GLY A 80 9.81 10.23 8.11
C GLY A 80 8.32 10.58 7.95
N GLY A 81 7.44 9.57 7.90
CA GLY A 81 6.00 9.77 7.75
C GLY A 81 5.51 9.88 6.31
N ARG A 82 6.39 9.73 5.31
CA ARG A 82 5.99 9.76 3.88
C ARG A 82 5.44 8.43 3.38
N LYS A 83 5.69 7.35 4.10
CA LYS A 83 5.22 6.01 3.74
C LYS A 83 4.43 5.42 4.91
N ARG A 84 3.44 4.59 4.62
CA ARG A 84 2.71 3.83 5.61
C ARG A 84 2.76 2.35 5.29
N LEU A 85 3.28 1.56 6.21
CA LEU A 85 3.33 0.11 6.12
C LEU A 85 2.14 -0.49 6.89
N LYS A 86 1.52 -1.51 6.32
CA LYS A 86 0.53 -2.35 7.00
C LYS A 86 0.78 -3.81 6.66
N LEU A 87 0.70 -4.71 7.63
CA LEU A 87 0.66 -6.15 7.35
C LEU A 87 -0.78 -6.62 7.13
N GLU A 88 -0.99 -7.40 6.09
CA GLU A 88 -2.23 -8.15 5.92
C GLU A 88 -2.36 -9.16 7.06
N LYS A 89 -3.42 -9.00 7.88
CA LYS A 89 -3.59 -9.72 9.15
C LYS A 89 -3.40 -11.23 9.03
N LEU A 90 -3.93 -11.82 7.95
CA LEU A 90 -3.96 -13.27 7.77
C LEU A 90 -2.67 -13.83 7.18
N SER A 91 -2.05 -13.12 6.24
CA SER A 91 -0.89 -13.63 5.49
C SER A 91 0.45 -13.08 5.96
N GLY A 92 0.47 -12.00 6.74
CA GLY A 92 1.68 -11.27 7.11
C GLY A 92 2.34 -10.53 5.94
N LYS A 93 1.73 -10.51 4.76
CA LYS A 93 2.27 -9.81 3.58
C LYS A 93 2.21 -8.30 3.80
N LYS A 94 3.24 -7.60 3.34
CA LYS A 94 3.33 -6.14 3.47
C LYS A 94 2.45 -5.45 2.42
N CYS A 95 1.73 -4.44 2.86
CA CYS A 95 1.08 -3.42 2.05
C CYS A 95 1.77 -2.07 2.34
N TYR A 96 2.08 -1.31 1.29
CA TYR A 96 2.63 0.03 1.42
C TYR A 96 1.67 1.06 0.86
N GLU A 97 1.69 2.22 1.47
CA GLU A 97 1.12 3.42 0.89
C GLU A 97 2.15 4.53 0.91
N LEU A 98 2.27 5.21 -0.20
CA LEU A 98 3.25 6.26 -0.44
C LEU A 98 2.49 7.56 -0.55
N SER A 99 2.89 8.58 0.23
CA SER A 99 2.25 9.88 0.19
C SER A 99 2.48 10.57 -1.15
N ALA A 100 1.62 11.54 -1.49
CA ALA A 100 1.83 12.39 -2.67
C ALA A 100 3.20 13.10 -2.67
N ARG A 101 3.75 13.39 -1.48
CA ARG A 101 5.09 13.99 -1.29
C ARG A 101 6.24 13.05 -1.65
N ASP A 102 5.97 11.75 -1.71
CA ASP A 102 6.93 10.71 -2.09
C ASP A 102 6.90 10.41 -3.60
N LEU A 103 5.90 10.96 -4.32
CA LEU A 103 5.72 10.75 -5.76
C LEU A 103 6.49 11.78 -6.58
N SER A 104 6.88 11.39 -7.79
CA SER A 104 7.38 12.31 -8.82
C SER A 104 6.21 12.84 -9.64
N ILE A 105 5.79 14.07 -9.36
CA ILE A 105 4.67 14.74 -10.04
C ILE A 105 5.22 15.91 -10.86
N THR A 106 4.89 15.95 -12.14
CA THR A 106 5.37 16.98 -13.08
C THR A 106 4.91 18.39 -12.66
N TRP A 107 5.89 19.31 -12.59
CA TRP A 107 5.74 20.70 -12.11
C TRP A 107 5.15 20.85 -10.70
N SER A 108 5.28 19.85 -9.83
CA SER A 108 4.71 19.88 -8.48
C SER A 108 5.30 20.90 -7.52
N SER A 109 6.46 21.49 -7.85
CA SER A 109 7.04 22.65 -7.17
C SER A 109 6.36 23.97 -7.54
N GLU A 110 5.68 24.03 -8.68
CA GLU A 110 5.09 25.25 -9.21
C GLU A 110 3.69 25.48 -8.64
N SER A 111 3.55 26.52 -7.82
CA SER A 111 2.27 26.87 -7.17
C SER A 111 1.18 27.27 -8.16
N MET A 112 1.54 27.58 -9.41
CA MET A 112 0.60 27.86 -10.50
C MET A 112 -0.19 26.60 -10.89
N TYR A 113 0.44 25.42 -10.84
CA TYR A 113 -0.17 24.16 -11.27
C TYR A 113 -0.64 23.32 -10.08
N TRP A 114 0.10 23.33 -8.97
CA TRP A 114 -0.18 22.47 -7.82
C TRP A 114 -0.32 23.26 -6.53
N THR A 115 -1.06 22.71 -5.57
CA THR A 115 -1.11 23.23 -4.21
C THR A 115 -1.02 22.08 -3.23
N TRP A 116 -0.05 22.16 -2.33
CA TRP A 116 0.11 21.22 -1.24
C TRP A 116 -0.77 21.67 -0.09
N THR A 117 -1.71 20.80 0.31
CA THR A 117 -2.76 21.17 1.27
C THR A 117 -2.77 20.16 2.41
N PRO A 118 -2.75 20.60 3.68
CA PRO A 118 -3.07 19.75 4.81
C PRO A 118 -4.53 19.31 4.73
N LEU A 119 -4.78 18.01 4.80
CA LEU A 119 -6.13 17.46 4.74
C LEU A 119 -6.37 16.52 5.93
N PRO A 120 -7.24 16.87 6.89
CA PRO A 120 -7.46 16.07 8.10
C PRO A 120 -7.93 14.63 7.84
N GLU A 121 -8.62 14.42 6.72
CA GLU A 121 -9.09 13.11 6.28
C GLU A 121 -7.98 12.27 5.63
N SER A 122 -6.85 12.88 5.29
CA SER A 122 -5.73 12.20 4.69
C SER A 122 -4.95 11.41 5.73
N ARG A 123 -4.42 10.27 5.29
CA ARG A 123 -3.53 9.42 6.09
C ARG A 123 -2.10 9.96 6.15
N PHE A 124 -1.83 11.04 5.43
CA PHE A 124 -0.56 11.76 5.35
C PHE A 124 -0.77 13.25 5.62
N SER A 125 0.30 13.95 6.00
CA SER A 125 0.26 15.36 6.40
C SER A 125 -0.28 16.29 5.30
N GLU A 126 0.07 16.01 4.04
CA GLU A 126 -0.29 16.83 2.89
C GLU A 126 -0.75 15.98 1.70
N VAL A 127 -1.62 16.56 0.89
CA VAL A 127 -2.05 16.03 -0.41
C VAL A 127 -1.70 17.04 -1.51
N ALA A 128 -1.52 16.55 -2.74
CA ALA A 128 -1.29 17.41 -3.91
C ALA A 128 -2.61 17.71 -4.61
N VAL A 129 -2.97 18.99 -4.70
CA VAL A 129 -4.18 19.47 -5.38
C VAL A 129 -3.80 20.09 -6.71
N LEU A 130 -4.29 19.52 -7.80
CA LEU A 130 -4.12 20.05 -9.15
C LEU A 130 -5.03 21.26 -9.36
N ARG A 131 -4.45 22.41 -9.69
CA ARG A 131 -5.18 23.62 -10.09
C ARG A 131 -5.70 23.49 -11.51
N THR A 132 -4.80 23.56 -12.49
CA THR A 132 -5.14 23.48 -13.91
C THR A 132 -3.89 23.12 -14.71
N MET A 133 -3.91 22.06 -15.52
CA MET A 133 -2.83 21.73 -16.46
C MET A 133 -3.34 20.91 -17.66
N SER A 134 -2.66 20.98 -18.79
CA SER A 134 -2.97 20.14 -19.97
C SER A 134 -2.22 18.80 -19.95
N TRP A 135 -0.99 18.79 -19.43
CA TRP A 135 -0.12 17.61 -19.34
C TRP A 135 0.00 17.12 -17.89
N LEU A 136 -0.60 15.98 -17.55
CA LEU A 136 -0.58 15.41 -16.19
C LEU A 136 0.23 14.12 -16.20
N GLU A 137 1.30 14.08 -15.40
CA GLU A 137 2.15 12.89 -15.25
C GLU A 137 2.53 12.70 -13.79
N ILE A 138 2.31 11.48 -13.29
CA ILE A 138 2.58 11.06 -11.92
C ILE A 138 3.33 9.74 -12.00
N GLN A 139 4.52 9.71 -11.42
CA GLN A 139 5.39 8.55 -11.41
C GLN A 139 5.84 8.23 -9.99
N ASP A 140 6.28 6.99 -9.80
CA ASP A 140 6.92 6.55 -8.57
C ASP A 140 7.86 5.38 -8.83
N LYS A 141 8.82 5.17 -7.92
CA LYS A 141 9.75 4.04 -7.93
C LYS A 141 9.85 3.44 -6.53
N ILE A 142 9.39 2.20 -6.40
CA ILE A 142 9.54 1.42 -5.19
C ILE A 142 10.66 0.39 -5.30
N ASN A 143 11.47 0.25 -4.24
CA ASN A 143 12.42 -0.85 -4.13
C ASN A 143 11.67 -2.16 -3.83
N THR A 144 11.75 -3.14 -4.75
CA THR A 144 11.07 -4.43 -4.61
C THR A 144 11.53 -5.23 -3.39
N GLN A 145 12.72 -4.97 -2.84
CA GLN A 145 13.20 -5.59 -1.60
C GLN A 145 12.37 -5.17 -0.38
N MET A 146 11.64 -4.05 -0.46
CA MET A 146 10.71 -3.64 0.58
C MET A 146 9.45 -4.50 0.61
N LEU A 147 9.07 -5.11 -0.51
CA LEU A 147 7.86 -5.92 -0.67
C LEU A 147 8.07 -7.36 -0.17
N THR A 148 6.98 -8.07 0.09
CA THR A 148 7.07 -9.50 0.41
C THR A 148 7.42 -10.28 -0.87
N PRO A 149 8.48 -11.12 -0.87
CA PRO A 149 8.86 -11.94 -2.03
C PRO A 149 7.73 -12.88 -2.49
N ASN A 150 7.82 -13.35 -3.73
CA ASN A 150 6.89 -14.33 -4.32
C ASN A 150 5.40 -13.96 -4.18
N THR A 151 5.10 -12.66 -4.16
CA THR A 151 3.75 -12.13 -4.01
C THR A 151 3.40 -11.29 -5.23
N LYS A 152 2.22 -11.51 -5.80
CA LYS A 152 1.66 -10.64 -6.83
C LYS A 152 1.11 -9.39 -6.16
N TYR A 153 1.47 -8.22 -6.68
CA TYR A 153 1.04 -6.93 -6.16
C TYR A 153 0.19 -6.18 -7.19
N GLY A 154 -0.73 -5.36 -6.68
CA GLY A 154 -1.35 -4.28 -7.43
C GLY A 154 -0.83 -2.94 -6.93
N ALA A 155 -0.66 -1.99 -7.85
CA ALA A 155 -0.38 -0.60 -7.54
C ALA A 155 -1.61 0.24 -7.90
N TYR A 156 -2.05 1.11 -6.99
CA TYR A 156 -3.30 1.85 -7.06
C TYR A 156 -3.04 3.31 -6.77
N LEU A 157 -3.38 4.20 -7.70
CA LEU A 157 -3.33 5.65 -7.46
C LEU A 157 -4.50 6.04 -6.55
N VAL A 158 -4.20 6.55 -5.36
CA VAL A 158 -5.20 6.98 -4.38
C VAL A 158 -5.47 8.47 -4.58
N LEU A 159 -6.68 8.79 -5.04
CA LEU A 159 -7.08 10.15 -5.37
C LEU A 159 -8.54 10.44 -5.00
N LYS A 160 -8.86 11.74 -4.95
CA LYS A 160 -10.22 12.28 -4.89
C LYS A 160 -10.40 13.32 -5.99
N LEU A 161 -11.64 13.51 -6.43
CA LEU A 161 -12.00 14.59 -7.34
C LEU A 161 -12.76 15.66 -6.57
N SER A 162 -12.26 16.90 -6.62
CA SER A 162 -12.97 18.04 -6.03
C SER A 162 -14.32 18.29 -6.71
N ASN A 163 -15.21 19.02 -6.05
CA ASN A 163 -16.52 19.37 -6.61
C ASN A 163 -16.40 20.16 -7.93
N ARG A 164 -15.33 20.94 -8.10
CA ARG A 164 -15.04 21.75 -9.29
C ARG A 164 -14.07 21.06 -10.26
N ALA A 165 -13.86 19.74 -10.14
CA ALA A 165 -13.00 19.01 -11.06
C ALA A 165 -13.54 19.04 -12.49
N PHE A 166 -12.64 19.12 -13.47
CA PHE A 166 -12.97 19.18 -14.89
C PHE A 166 -11.87 18.56 -15.75
N GLY A 167 -12.21 18.10 -16.96
CA GLY A 167 -11.26 17.64 -17.98
C GLY A 167 -10.61 16.28 -17.76
N LEU A 168 -10.84 15.64 -16.61
CA LEU A 168 -10.21 14.37 -16.20
C LEU A 168 -10.91 13.13 -16.77
N ASP A 169 -12.17 13.25 -17.18
CA ASP A 169 -13.00 12.18 -17.73
C ASP A 169 -13.10 12.21 -19.26
N LEU A 170 -12.52 13.23 -19.89
CA LEU A 170 -12.58 13.45 -21.34
C LEU A 170 -11.76 12.41 -22.12
N MET A 171 -10.55 12.10 -21.65
CA MET A 171 -9.63 11.15 -22.29
C MET A 171 -9.15 10.11 -21.28
N PRO A 172 -8.91 8.86 -21.71
CA PRO A 172 -8.27 7.88 -20.86
C PRO A 172 -6.86 8.34 -20.50
N SER A 173 -6.45 8.07 -19.27
CA SER A 173 -5.06 8.21 -18.82
C SER A 173 -4.31 6.91 -19.10
N GLU A 174 -3.10 7.01 -19.66
CA GLU A 174 -2.19 5.87 -19.74
C GLU A 174 -1.69 5.51 -18.33
N VAL A 175 -1.65 4.21 -18.04
CA VAL A 175 -1.14 3.66 -16.80
C VAL A 175 -0.15 2.57 -17.16
N SER A 176 1.05 2.63 -16.57
CA SER A 176 2.06 1.61 -16.83
C SER A 176 2.78 1.18 -15.57
N VAL A 177 3.25 -0.07 -15.56
CA VAL A 177 4.02 -0.66 -14.47
C VAL A 177 5.18 -1.45 -15.07
N GLN A 178 6.38 -1.20 -14.55
CA GLN A 178 7.60 -1.92 -14.93
C GLN A 178 8.31 -2.47 -13.70
N VAL A 179 8.78 -3.72 -13.79
CA VAL A 179 9.52 -4.38 -12.70
C VAL A 179 10.90 -4.80 -13.19
N GLY A 180 11.92 -4.05 -12.77
CA GLY A 180 13.30 -4.25 -13.25
C GLY A 180 13.39 -4.10 -14.77
N ASN A 181 14.13 -4.99 -15.43
CA ASN A 181 14.32 -4.96 -16.89
C ASN A 181 13.26 -5.78 -17.65
N LYS A 182 12.13 -6.11 -17.02
CA LYS A 182 11.04 -6.82 -17.69
C LYS A 182 10.24 -5.87 -18.58
N GLU A 183 9.49 -6.46 -19.50
CA GLU A 183 8.56 -5.73 -20.35
C GLU A 183 7.58 -4.90 -19.50
N GLN A 184 7.36 -3.68 -19.95
CA GLN A 184 6.42 -2.75 -19.32
C GLN A 184 5.00 -3.18 -19.62
N CYS A 185 4.18 -3.32 -18.58
CA CYS A 185 2.75 -3.52 -18.75
C CYS A 185 2.09 -2.14 -18.88
N GLN A 186 1.38 -1.90 -19.98
CA GLN A 186 0.61 -0.68 -20.22
C GLN A 186 -0.89 -0.97 -20.24
N ASN A 187 -1.68 -0.01 -19.78
CA ASN A 187 -3.13 -0.03 -19.83
C ASN A 187 -3.67 1.41 -19.85
N THR A 188 -4.98 1.57 -19.98
CA THR A 188 -5.64 2.87 -19.91
C THR A 188 -6.73 2.87 -18.83
N ALA A 189 -6.95 4.02 -18.19
CA ALA A 189 -7.97 4.18 -17.16
C ALA A 189 -8.66 5.55 -17.26
N TYR A 190 -9.96 5.61 -16.97
CA TYR A 190 -10.70 6.87 -16.92
C TYR A 190 -10.83 7.38 -15.48
N LEU A 191 -10.49 8.65 -15.25
CA LEU A 191 -10.68 9.31 -13.96
C LEU A 191 -12.10 9.88 -13.87
N ARG A 192 -13.06 9.04 -13.46
CA ARG A 192 -14.47 9.43 -13.32
C ARG A 192 -14.88 9.60 -11.87
N ARG A 193 -15.80 10.54 -11.62
CA ARG A 193 -16.41 10.73 -10.30
C ARG A 193 -17.34 9.56 -10.00
N GLN A 194 -17.01 8.74 -9.00
CA GLN A 194 -17.94 7.76 -8.43
C GLN A 194 -18.60 8.31 -7.17
N LYS A 195 -19.85 7.89 -6.90
CA LYS A 195 -20.67 8.42 -5.80
C LYS A 195 -20.22 8.00 -4.39
N ASN A 196 -19.27 7.07 -4.24
CA ASN A 196 -18.75 6.64 -2.93
C ASN A 196 -17.22 6.71 -2.87
N SER A 197 -16.71 7.16 -1.72
CA SER A 197 -15.43 7.83 -1.48
C SER A 197 -14.17 6.96 -1.38
N HIS A 198 -14.09 5.89 -2.15
CA HIS A 198 -12.82 5.22 -2.47
C HIS A 198 -12.88 4.92 -3.96
N VAL A 199 -12.05 5.58 -4.77
CA VAL A 199 -11.91 5.17 -6.18
C VAL A 199 -11.06 3.90 -6.16
N GLU A 200 -11.70 2.77 -5.87
CA GLU A 200 -11.21 1.46 -6.25
C GLU A 200 -11.52 1.28 -7.73
N PHE A 201 -10.52 1.34 -8.60
CA PHE A 201 -10.65 0.83 -9.96
C PHE A 201 -9.32 0.29 -10.45
N MET A 202 -9.18 -1.04 -10.47
CA MET A 202 -8.44 -1.78 -11.50
C MET A 202 -9.02 -3.21 -11.56
N GLU A 203 -10.31 -3.32 -11.87
CA GLU A 203 -10.77 -4.51 -12.59
C GLU A 203 -10.36 -4.33 -14.05
N THR A 204 -9.56 -5.27 -14.52
CA THR A 204 -9.13 -5.42 -15.89
C THR A 204 -10.36 -5.63 -16.76
N LEU A 205 -10.86 -4.59 -17.43
CA LEU A 205 -11.72 -4.74 -18.59
C LEU A 205 -10.87 -4.50 -19.83
N MET A 206 -10.37 -5.59 -20.39
CA MET A 206 -9.81 -5.65 -21.73
C MET A 206 -10.94 -5.42 -22.73
N TYR A 207 -11.24 -4.17 -23.06
CA TYR A 207 -11.93 -3.85 -24.31
C TYR A 207 -10.94 -3.14 -25.20
N GLY A 208 -10.39 -3.91 -26.15
CA GLY A 208 -9.52 -3.40 -27.20
C GLY A 208 -10.29 -2.39 -28.05
N HIS A 209 -10.04 -1.12 -27.79
CA HIS A 209 -10.25 -0.07 -28.77
C HIS A 209 -8.91 0.66 -28.91
N ARG A 210 -8.23 0.39 -30.04
CA ARG A 210 -7.17 1.26 -30.54
C ARG A 210 -7.75 2.67 -30.62
N THR A 211 -7.24 3.56 -29.79
CA THR A 211 -7.49 5.00 -29.90
C THR A 211 -6.16 5.61 -30.30
N GLU A 212 -6.15 6.22 -31.49
CA GLU A 212 -5.05 7.03 -31.95
C GLU A 212 -4.92 8.25 -31.02
N GLU A 213 -3.68 8.55 -30.60
CA GLU A 213 -3.36 9.77 -29.88
C GLU A 213 -3.70 10.97 -30.76
N VAL A 214 -4.83 11.61 -30.50
CA VAL A 214 -4.99 13.02 -30.82
C VAL A 214 -4.41 13.76 -29.63
N GLU A 215 -3.35 14.55 -29.83
CA GLU A 215 -2.79 15.50 -28.86
C GLU A 215 -3.86 16.53 -28.45
N GLY A 216 -4.79 16.11 -27.61
CA GLY A 216 -5.80 16.96 -27.01
C GLY A 216 -5.19 17.65 -25.82
N HIS A 217 -4.74 18.90 -26.00
CA HIS A 217 -4.38 19.82 -24.91
C HIS A 217 -5.64 20.24 -24.11
N HIS A 218 -6.34 19.28 -23.52
CA HIS A 218 -7.49 19.53 -22.67
C HIS A 218 -7.00 19.91 -21.29
N MET A 219 -7.41 21.09 -20.84
CA MET A 219 -7.16 21.56 -19.48
C MET A 219 -7.89 20.66 -18.48
N LYS A 220 -7.17 20.24 -17.45
CA LYS A 220 -7.65 19.36 -16.38
C LYS A 220 -7.40 20.04 -15.04
N GLY A 221 -8.34 19.92 -14.11
CA GLY A 221 -8.21 20.57 -12.81
C GLY A 221 -9.03 19.88 -11.73
N GLY A 222 -8.69 20.18 -10.47
CA GLY A 222 -9.43 19.72 -9.31
C GLY A 222 -9.20 18.26 -8.91
N LEU A 223 -8.11 17.64 -9.40
CA LEU A 223 -7.62 16.34 -8.94
C LEU A 223 -6.90 16.50 -7.58
N ILE A 224 -7.21 15.66 -6.61
CA ILE A 224 -6.55 15.62 -5.30
C ILE A 224 -5.84 14.28 -5.17
N VAL A 225 -4.51 14.30 -5.25
CA VAL A 225 -3.68 13.10 -5.15
C VAL A 225 -3.27 12.89 -3.70
N HIS A 226 -3.64 11.75 -3.13
CA HIS A 226 -3.18 11.35 -1.80
C HIS A 226 -1.87 10.57 -1.86
N GLY A 227 -1.67 9.77 -2.91
CA GLY A 227 -0.56 8.82 -2.92
C GLY A 227 -0.75 7.63 -3.85
N ILE A 228 0.10 6.62 -3.70
CA ILE A 228 -0.03 5.31 -4.33
C ILE A 228 -0.11 4.22 -3.24
N GLU A 229 -1.04 3.28 -3.38
CA GLU A 229 -1.16 2.09 -2.55
C GLU A 229 -0.65 0.87 -3.31
N ILE A 230 0.21 0.09 -2.67
CA ILE A 230 0.80 -1.14 -3.19
C ILE A 230 0.39 -2.27 -2.24
N ARG A 231 -0.50 -3.15 -2.70
CA ARG A 231 -1.04 -4.25 -1.88
C ARG A 231 -1.02 -5.59 -2.61
N PRO A 232 -0.91 -6.71 -1.90
CA PRO A 232 -1.03 -8.04 -2.50
C PRO A 232 -2.35 -8.21 -3.27
N LYS A 233 -2.29 -8.88 -4.42
CA LYS A 233 -3.46 -9.37 -5.15
C LYS A 233 -3.71 -10.84 -4.80
N HIS A 234 -4.96 -11.16 -4.52
CA HIS A 234 -5.47 -12.52 -4.32
C HIS A 234 -6.11 -13.03 -5.60
#